data_AF-A0A535GAP3-F1
#
_entry.id   AF-A0A535GAP3-F1
#
_cell.length_a   1.000
_cell.length_b   1.000
_cell.length_c   1.000
_cell.angle_alpha   90.00
_cell.angle_beta   90.00
_cell.angle_gamma   90.00
#
_symmetry.space_group_name_H-M   'P 1'
#
loop_
_entity.id
_entity.type
_entity.pdbx_description
1 polymer ?
#
loop_
_entity_poly.entity_id
_entity_poly.type
_entity_poly.pdbx_seq_one_letter_code
_entity_poly.pdbx_strand_id
1 'polypeptide(L)'
;MTRRKSRGQAMVEFALLSSLMFLMIMGIFDFGRAISVYVNIAEAAHEGARQLVLRSNYYSSPPDSVVINATLAKIGGGGMVLSEDPCLSNPIPCTSPSNPWTMTPNTGYIWITPNRTPGNNNVTVRVTYLFAPMTGMISNLTGAQFVMSAGSSMRSEY
;
A
#
# COMPACT_ATOMS: atom_id res chain seq x y z
N MET A 1 -14.80 -27.14 56.75
CA MET A 1 -13.85 -27.03 55.62
C MET A 1 -14.13 -25.73 54.87
N THR A 2 -13.33 -24.69 55.10
CA THR A 2 -13.57 -23.35 54.55
C THR A 2 -12.94 -23.22 53.16
N ARG A 3 -13.78 -23.16 52.11
CA ARG A 3 -13.39 -22.89 50.71
C ARG A 3 -12.89 -21.45 50.57
N ARG A 4 -11.61 -21.18 50.87
CA ARG A 4 -10.93 -19.89 50.61
C ARG A 4 -10.24 -19.82 49.23
N LYS A 5 -10.62 -20.66 48.26
CA LYS A 5 -9.90 -20.81 46.97
C LYS A 5 -10.47 -20.06 45.76
N SER A 6 -11.65 -19.43 45.83
CA SER A 6 -12.29 -18.89 44.61
C SER A 6 -11.74 -17.54 44.12
N ARG A 7 -11.30 -16.65 45.01
CA ARG A 7 -10.88 -15.29 44.62
C ARG A 7 -9.59 -15.26 43.78
N GLY A 8 -8.60 -16.09 44.11
CA GLY A 8 -7.35 -16.18 43.34
C GLY A 8 -7.52 -16.88 42.00
N GLN A 9 -8.41 -17.88 41.93
CA GLN A 9 -8.71 -18.62 40.69
C GLN A 9 -9.32 -17.71 39.62
N ALA A 10 -10.31 -16.88 40.00
CA ALA A 10 -10.94 -15.95 39.06
C ALA A 10 -9.95 -14.91 38.50
N MET A 11 -8.97 -14.46 39.29
CA MET A 11 -7.93 -13.55 38.82
C MET A 11 -7.01 -14.20 37.77
N VAL A 12 -6.66 -15.48 37.96
CA VAL A 12 -5.82 -16.22 37.01
C VAL A 12 -6.57 -16.52 35.71
N GLU A 13 -7.83 -16.93 35.81
CA GLU A 13 -8.67 -17.19 34.64
C GLU A 13 -8.88 -15.93 33.79
N PHE A 14 -9.13 -14.78 34.44
CA PHE A 14 -9.21 -13.49 33.76
C PHE A 14 -7.87 -13.06 33.13
N ALA A 15 -6.73 -13.30 33.80
CA ALA A 15 -5.42 -12.96 33.25
C ALA A 15 -5.10 -13.76 31.96
N LEU A 16 -5.48 -15.03 31.91
CA LEU A 16 -5.29 -15.87 30.73
C LEU A 16 -6.21 -15.45 29.58
N LEU A 17 -7.49 -15.19 29.86
CA LEU A 17 -8.46 -14.76 28.84
C LEU A 17 -8.14 -13.37 28.30
N SER A 18 -7.78 -12.43 29.17
CA SER A 18 -7.40 -11.06 28.75
C SER A 18 -6.15 -11.08 27.89
N SER A 19 -5.12 -11.87 28.23
CA SER A 19 -3.93 -12.05 27.41
C SER A 19 -4.28 -12.56 26.00
N LEU A 20 -5.13 -13.57 25.90
CA LEU A 20 -5.62 -14.07 24.61
C LEU A 20 -6.43 -13.01 23.83
N MET A 21 -7.29 -12.25 24.53
CA MET A 21 -8.08 -11.19 23.91
C MET A 21 -7.19 -10.09 23.34
N PHE A 22 -6.14 -9.67 24.04
CA PHE A 22 -5.19 -8.67 23.55
C PHE A 22 -4.45 -9.15 22.30
N LEU A 23 -4.05 -10.43 22.25
CA LEU A 23 -3.43 -11.02 21.05
C LEU A 23 -4.39 -10.97 19.85
N MET A 24 -5.66 -11.31 20.04
CA MET A 24 -6.67 -11.24 18.97
C MET A 24 -6.90 -9.80 18.49
N ILE A 25 -7.03 -8.84 19.42
CA ILE A 25 -7.24 -7.42 19.09
C ILE A 25 -6.06 -6.87 18.29
N MET A 26 -4.83 -7.14 18.73
CA MET A 26 -3.62 -6.75 18.02
C MET A 26 -3.58 -7.33 16.61
N GLY A 27 -3.96 -8.61 16.45
CA GLY A 27 -4.06 -9.23 15.13
C GLY A 27 -5.11 -8.57 14.22
N ILE A 28 -6.27 -8.22 14.77
CA ILE A 28 -7.34 -7.53 14.04
C ILE A 28 -6.89 -6.13 13.60
N PHE A 29 -6.16 -5.40 14.45
CA PHE A 29 -5.65 -4.07 14.09
C PHE A 29 -4.69 -4.09 12.90
N ASP A 30 -3.72 -5.00 12.90
CA ASP A 30 -2.78 -5.14 11.78
C ASP A 30 -3.49 -5.53 10.48
N PHE A 31 -4.46 -6.45 10.56
CA PHE A 31 -5.24 -6.85 9.40
C PHE A 31 -6.13 -5.73 8.86
N GLY A 32 -6.80 -5.00 9.76
CA GLY A 32 -7.61 -3.83 9.40
C GLY A 32 -6.77 -2.73 8.74
N ARG A 33 -5.56 -2.49 9.27
CA ARG A 33 -4.62 -1.55 8.67
C ARG A 33 -4.15 -2.00 7.29
N ALA A 34 -3.83 -3.28 7.11
CA ALA A 34 -3.41 -3.83 5.82
C ALA A 34 -4.49 -3.65 4.74
N ILE A 35 -5.76 -3.95 5.08
CA ILE A 35 -6.89 -3.74 4.16
C ILE A 35 -7.08 -2.27 3.84
N SER A 36 -7.04 -1.39 4.86
CA SER A 36 -7.19 0.06 4.64
C SER A 36 -6.13 0.59 3.68
N VAL A 37 -4.87 0.17 3.87
CA VAL A 37 -3.76 0.52 2.95
C VAL A 37 -4.05 0.01 1.55
N TYR A 38 -4.49 -1.25 1.40
CA TYR A 38 -4.80 -1.84 0.10
C TYR A 38 -5.89 -1.05 -0.66
N VAL A 39 -6.97 -0.66 0.03
CA VAL A 39 -8.04 0.15 -0.56
C VAL A 39 -7.51 1.52 -0.99
N ASN A 40 -6.72 2.18 -0.13
CA ASN A 40 -6.15 3.49 -0.44
C ASN A 40 -5.21 3.45 -1.65
N ILE A 41 -4.34 2.44 -1.77
CA ILE A 41 -3.46 2.32 -2.95
C ILE A 41 -4.24 2.01 -4.24
N ALA A 42 -5.35 1.26 -4.14
CA ALA A 42 -6.20 0.97 -5.29
C ALA A 42 -6.94 2.22 -5.77
N GLU A 43 -7.55 2.97 -4.86
CA GLU A 43 -8.21 4.24 -5.17
C GLU A 43 -7.21 5.28 -5.71
N ALA A 44 -6.01 5.35 -5.15
CA ALA A 44 -4.94 6.22 -5.64
C ALA A 44 -4.52 5.85 -7.06
N ALA A 45 -4.34 4.55 -7.36
CA ALA A 45 -4.02 4.08 -8.71
C ALA A 45 -5.14 4.45 -9.71
N HIS A 46 -6.41 4.33 -9.31
CA HIS A 46 -7.55 4.73 -10.13
C HIS A 46 -7.59 6.23 -10.44
N GLU A 47 -7.37 7.09 -9.44
CA GLU A 47 -7.33 8.54 -9.66
C GLU A 47 -6.11 8.93 -10.50
N GLY A 48 -4.96 8.29 -10.27
CA GLY A 48 -3.79 8.44 -11.13
C GLY A 48 -4.08 8.10 -12.58
N ALA A 49 -4.73 6.96 -12.83
CA ALA A 49 -5.10 6.54 -14.18
C ALA A 49 -6.09 7.52 -14.84
N ARG A 50 -7.03 8.09 -14.07
CA ARG A 50 -7.96 9.12 -14.54
C ARG A 50 -7.24 10.39 -14.98
N GLN A 51 -6.24 10.84 -14.24
CA GLN A 51 -5.44 12.00 -14.66
C GLN A 51 -4.49 11.65 -15.81
N LEU A 52 -3.99 10.41 -15.84
CA LEU A 52 -3.09 9.93 -16.87
C LEU A 52 -3.77 9.82 -18.23
N VAL A 53 -5.02 9.38 -18.29
CA VAL A 53 -5.76 9.24 -19.56
C VAL A 53 -6.06 10.58 -20.21
N LEU A 54 -6.28 11.64 -19.42
CA LEU A 54 -6.43 13.01 -19.95
C LEU A 54 -5.12 13.54 -20.57
N ARG A 55 -3.99 12.91 -20.24
CA ARG A 55 -2.64 13.28 -20.68
C ARG A 55 -1.98 12.17 -21.51
N SER A 56 -2.77 11.22 -22.00
CA SER A 56 -2.31 10.10 -22.84
C SER A 56 -1.59 10.57 -24.11
N ASN A 57 -2.00 11.73 -24.63
CA ASN A 57 -1.47 12.34 -25.85
C ASN A 57 -0.21 13.20 -25.66
N TYR A 58 0.33 13.29 -24.44
CA TYR A 58 1.56 14.02 -24.13
C TYR A 58 2.72 13.05 -23.93
N TYR A 59 3.93 13.49 -24.29
CA TYR A 59 5.14 12.72 -23.99
C TYR A 59 5.33 12.62 -22.48
N SER A 60 5.66 11.42 -21.98
CA SER A 60 6.00 11.23 -20.56
C SER A 60 7.25 12.03 -20.22
N SER A 61 7.15 12.99 -19.29
CA SER A 61 8.30 13.74 -18.78
C SER A 61 8.43 13.48 -17.28
N PRO A 62 9.26 12.52 -16.87
CA PRO A 62 9.53 12.27 -15.46
C PRO A 62 10.19 13.50 -14.81
N PRO A 63 9.74 13.95 -13.62
CA PRO A 63 8.58 13.44 -12.88
C PRO A 63 7.25 13.98 -13.42
N ASP A 64 6.29 13.08 -13.65
CA ASP A 64 4.92 13.45 -14.04
C ASP A 64 4.12 13.96 -12.82
N SER A 65 4.53 15.13 -12.31
CA SER A 65 4.07 15.73 -11.06
C SER A 65 2.55 15.88 -10.96
N VAL A 66 1.84 16.05 -12.07
CA VAL A 66 0.37 16.13 -12.08
C VAL A 66 -0.27 14.79 -11.71
N VAL A 67 0.23 13.70 -12.29
CA VAL A 67 -0.30 12.35 -12.04
C VAL A 67 0.11 11.92 -10.63
N ILE A 68 1.36 12.18 -10.25
CA ILE A 68 1.87 11.89 -8.91
C ILE A 68 1.07 12.66 -7.85
N ASN A 69 0.90 13.97 -7.97
CA ASN A 69 0.14 14.75 -6.99
C ASN A 69 -1.32 14.29 -6.90
N ALA A 70 -1.93 13.87 -8.00
CA ALA A 70 -3.28 13.34 -7.98
C ALA A 70 -3.37 11.97 -7.27
N THR A 71 -2.41 11.07 -7.51
CA THR A 71 -2.32 9.80 -6.76
C THR A 71 -2.08 10.05 -5.27
N LEU A 72 -1.21 11.01 -4.92
CA LEU A 72 -0.89 11.37 -3.55
C LEU A 72 -2.06 12.05 -2.82
N ALA A 73 -2.86 12.86 -3.53
CA ALA A 73 -4.03 13.52 -2.96
C ALA A 73 -5.07 12.52 -2.44
N LYS A 74 -5.20 11.34 -3.06
CA LYS A 74 -6.08 10.26 -2.58
C LYS A 74 -5.55 9.52 -1.36
N ILE A 75 -4.28 9.66 -1.07
CA ILE A 75 -3.60 9.00 0.04
C ILE A 75 -3.58 9.86 1.31
N GLY A 76 -3.94 11.15 1.17
CA GLY A 76 -3.68 12.28 2.08
C GLY A 76 -4.20 12.25 3.52
N GLY A 77 -4.49 11.08 4.10
CA GLY A 77 -4.77 10.94 5.54
C GLY A 77 -4.08 9.76 6.23
N GLY A 78 -3.48 8.82 5.48
CA GLY A 78 -3.02 7.53 6.02
C GLY A 78 -1.55 7.44 6.43
N GLY A 79 -0.77 8.52 6.31
CA GLY A 79 0.68 8.51 6.60
C GLY A 79 1.52 7.67 5.62
N MET A 80 0.96 7.29 4.47
CA MET A 80 1.69 6.55 3.44
C MET A 80 2.55 7.52 2.63
N VAL A 81 3.81 7.15 2.38
CA VAL A 81 4.71 7.92 1.53
C VAL A 81 4.89 7.18 0.21
N LEU A 82 4.40 7.76 -0.88
CA LEU A 82 4.69 7.27 -2.21
C LEU A 82 5.66 8.18 -2.93
N SER A 83 6.55 7.59 -3.72
CA SER A 83 7.45 8.29 -4.62
C SER A 83 7.22 7.81 -6.05
N GLU A 84 7.61 8.59 -7.04
CA GLU A 84 7.65 8.09 -8.41
C GLU A 84 8.68 6.97 -8.52
N ASP A 85 8.37 5.97 -9.33
CA ASP A 85 9.29 4.87 -9.56
C ASP A 85 10.59 5.37 -10.24
N PRO A 86 11.78 5.12 -9.66
CA PRO A 86 13.06 5.58 -10.20
C PRO A 86 13.37 5.03 -11.59
N CYS A 87 12.69 3.98 -12.04
CA CYS A 87 12.87 3.48 -13.38
C CYS A 87 12.37 4.47 -14.46
N LEU A 88 11.48 5.40 -14.11
CA LEU A 88 10.95 6.37 -15.07
C LEU A 88 11.97 7.42 -15.46
N SER A 89 12.87 7.80 -14.55
CA SER A 89 13.87 8.85 -14.76
C SER A 89 15.14 8.37 -15.47
N ASN A 90 15.30 7.07 -15.72
CA ASN A 90 16.50 6.49 -16.32
C ASN A 90 16.22 6.07 -17.79
N PRO A 91 17.20 6.16 -18.72
CA PRO A 91 17.00 5.91 -20.17
C PRO A 91 16.84 4.41 -20.54
N ILE A 92 16.42 3.58 -19.60
CA ILE A 92 16.13 2.15 -19.81
C ILE A 92 14.61 2.04 -19.98
N PRO A 93 14.08 1.24 -20.94
CA PRO A 93 12.63 1.11 -21.09
C PRO A 93 12.02 0.56 -19.80
N CYS A 94 11.27 1.39 -19.09
CA CYS A 94 10.68 0.99 -17.82
C CYS A 94 9.43 0.11 -18.00
N THR A 95 9.62 -1.14 -18.40
CA THR A 95 8.53 -2.09 -18.70
C THR A 95 7.86 -2.70 -17.47
N SER A 96 8.44 -2.53 -16.28
CA SER A 96 7.92 -3.07 -15.03
C SER A 96 8.23 -2.16 -13.84
N PRO A 97 7.37 -2.14 -12.81
CA PRO A 97 7.66 -1.42 -11.58
C PRO A 97 8.96 -1.92 -10.94
N SER A 98 9.76 -1.01 -10.41
CA SER A 98 10.97 -1.33 -9.65
C SER A 98 10.62 -2.08 -8.37
N ASN A 99 11.63 -2.76 -7.83
CA ASN A 99 11.48 -3.55 -6.63
C ASN A 99 11.35 -2.63 -5.40
N PRO A 100 10.21 -2.64 -4.67
CA PRO A 100 10.02 -1.79 -3.49
C PRO A 100 10.80 -2.26 -2.26
N TRP A 101 11.41 -3.46 -2.26
CA TRP A 101 12.17 -3.99 -1.11
C TRP A 101 13.40 -3.14 -0.72
N THR A 102 13.86 -2.23 -1.60
CA THR A 102 14.95 -1.29 -1.33
C THR A 102 14.49 -0.02 -0.60
N MET A 103 13.19 0.16 -0.42
CA MET A 103 12.64 1.32 0.26
C MET A 103 12.58 1.13 1.78
N THR A 104 12.40 2.23 2.49
CA THR A 104 12.06 2.20 3.91
C THR A 104 10.68 1.54 4.13
N PRO A 105 10.45 0.85 5.25
CA PRO A 105 9.15 0.29 5.58
C PRO A 105 8.04 1.35 5.53
N ASN A 106 6.83 0.93 5.14
CA ASN A 106 5.63 1.79 5.01
C ASN A 106 5.72 2.86 3.91
N THR A 107 6.47 2.59 2.84
CA THR A 107 6.59 3.46 1.67
C THR A 107 6.34 2.70 0.37
N GLY A 108 6.19 3.40 -0.75
CA GLY A 108 5.85 2.76 -2.02
C GLY A 108 6.22 3.55 -3.27
N TYR A 109 6.14 2.89 -4.42
CA TYR A 109 6.37 3.49 -5.73
C TYR A 109 5.08 3.62 -6.54
N ILE A 110 5.00 4.72 -7.28
CA ILE A 110 4.01 4.97 -8.31
C ILE A 110 4.69 4.72 -9.65
N TRP A 111 4.31 3.63 -10.30
CA TRP A 111 4.71 3.32 -11.66
C TRP A 111 3.59 3.72 -12.61
N ILE A 112 3.96 4.33 -13.72
CA ILE A 112 3.04 4.73 -14.78
C ILE A 112 3.60 4.24 -16.11
N THR A 113 2.72 3.96 -17.07
CA THR A 113 3.15 3.42 -18.37
C THR A 113 4.15 4.36 -19.04
N PRO A 114 5.38 3.90 -19.36
CA PRO A 114 6.38 4.71 -20.04
C PRO A 114 6.01 4.91 -21.51
N ASN A 115 6.73 5.79 -22.19
CA ASN A 115 6.62 5.99 -23.64
C ASN A 115 5.19 6.32 -24.11
N ARG A 116 4.50 7.21 -23.40
CA ARG A 116 3.25 7.79 -23.90
C ARG A 116 3.56 8.58 -25.16
N THR A 117 2.92 8.19 -26.25
CA THR A 117 2.96 8.89 -27.54
C THR A 117 1.53 9.29 -27.91
N PRO A 118 1.35 10.38 -28.67
CA PRO A 118 0.04 10.72 -29.25
C PRO A 118 -0.60 9.49 -29.92
N GLY A 119 -1.85 9.16 -29.57
CA GLY A 119 -2.57 7.98 -30.06
C GLY A 119 -2.38 6.68 -29.25
N ASN A 120 -1.74 6.74 -28.08
CA ASN A 120 -1.63 5.58 -27.21
C ASN A 120 -2.97 5.28 -26.51
N ASN A 121 -3.59 4.16 -26.87
CA ASN A 121 -4.95 3.84 -26.47
C ASN A 121 -5.07 3.27 -25.06
N ASN A 122 -3.99 2.91 -24.37
CA ASN A 122 -4.11 2.32 -23.03
C ASN A 122 -3.02 2.85 -22.11
N VAL A 123 -3.42 3.47 -21.01
CA VAL A 123 -2.52 3.97 -19.98
C VAL A 123 -2.78 3.22 -18.68
N THR A 124 -1.72 2.78 -18.03
CA THR A 124 -1.78 2.04 -16.77
C THR A 124 -0.98 2.77 -15.69
N VAL A 125 -1.56 2.85 -14.50
CA VAL A 125 -0.91 3.28 -13.26
C VAL A 125 -0.88 2.09 -12.31
N ARG A 126 0.27 1.85 -11.69
CA ARG A 126 0.45 0.81 -10.67
C ARG A 126 1.10 1.44 -9.45
N VAL A 127 0.49 1.22 -8.29
CA VAL A 127 1.03 1.61 -7.01
C VAL A 127 1.53 0.35 -6.32
N THR A 128 2.80 0.36 -5.94
CA THR A 128 3.41 -0.69 -5.11
C THR A 128 3.71 -0.10 -3.74
N TYR A 129 3.46 -0.86 -2.68
CA TYR A 129 3.61 -0.39 -1.31
C TYR A 129 4.22 -1.49 -0.44
N LEU A 130 5.27 -1.14 0.30
CA LEU A 130 5.96 -2.01 1.22
C LEU A 130 5.35 -1.84 2.61
N PHE A 131 4.54 -2.80 3.02
CA PHE A 131 3.86 -2.78 4.31
C PHE A 131 4.64 -3.55 5.36
N ALA A 132 4.90 -2.92 6.50
CA ALA A 132 5.39 -3.59 7.70
C ALA A 132 4.26 -3.73 8.74
N PRO A 133 3.96 -4.95 9.22
CA PRO A 133 3.09 -5.17 10.37
C PRO A 133 3.66 -4.51 11.64
N MET A 134 2.80 -4.05 12.52
CA MET A 134 3.22 -3.48 13.81
C MET A 134 3.47 -4.56 14.85
N THR A 135 2.75 -5.69 14.78
CA THR A 135 2.90 -6.78 15.75
C THR A 135 3.97 -7.79 15.31
N GLY A 136 4.83 -8.16 16.27
CA GLY A 136 5.86 -9.18 16.06
C GLY A 136 5.31 -10.56 15.73
N MET A 137 4.09 -10.87 16.14
CA MET A 137 3.46 -12.17 15.85
C MET A 137 3.16 -12.32 14.35
N ILE A 138 2.63 -11.26 13.72
CA ILE A 138 2.32 -11.28 12.30
C ILE A 138 3.60 -11.18 11.48
N SER A 139 4.58 -10.39 11.90
CA SER A 139 5.87 -10.30 11.19
C SER A 139 6.63 -11.63 11.18
N ASN A 140 6.50 -12.48 12.21
CA ASN A 140 7.06 -13.83 12.21
C ASN A 140 6.31 -14.79 11.26
N LEU A 141 5.04 -14.54 10.95
CA LEU A 141 4.23 -15.37 10.06
C LEU A 141 4.33 -14.95 8.59
N THR A 142 4.27 -13.65 8.32
CA THR A 142 4.24 -13.08 6.95
C THR A 142 5.60 -12.58 6.47
N GLY A 143 6.60 -12.56 7.35
CA GLY A 143 7.85 -11.82 7.17
C GLY A 143 7.76 -10.40 7.73
N ALA A 144 8.92 -9.79 7.97
CA ALA A 144 9.04 -8.44 8.55
C ALA A 144 8.27 -7.36 7.77
N GLN A 145 8.07 -7.60 6.48
CA GLN A 145 7.38 -6.72 5.55
C GLN A 145 6.90 -7.53 4.36
N PHE A 146 5.83 -7.08 3.72
CA PHE A 146 5.32 -7.65 2.47
C PHE A 146 4.88 -6.57 1.50
N VAL A 147 4.93 -6.87 0.22
CA VAL A 147 4.59 -5.93 -0.85
C VAL A 147 3.13 -6.09 -1.24
N MET A 148 2.41 -4.98 -1.25
CA MET A 148 1.08 -4.87 -1.84
C MET A 148 1.17 -4.08 -3.13
N SER A 149 0.49 -4.53 -4.17
CA SER A 149 0.39 -3.78 -5.43
C SER A 149 -1.04 -3.68 -5.89
N ALA A 150 -1.45 -2.48 -6.29
CA ALA A 150 -2.71 -2.24 -6.97
C ALA A 150 -2.44 -1.50 -8.27
N GLY A 151 -3.26 -1.72 -9.29
CA GLY A 151 -3.09 -1.05 -10.57
C GLY A 151 -4.42 -0.80 -11.24
N SER A 152 -4.46 0.24 -12.05
CA SER A 152 -5.62 0.64 -12.83
C SER A 152 -5.17 0.99 -14.24
N SER A 153 -5.87 0.45 -15.24
CA SER A 153 -5.66 0.75 -16.66
C SER A 153 -6.89 1.44 -17.22
N MET A 154 -6.69 2.50 -17.99
CA MET A 154 -7.75 3.24 -18.68
C MET A 154 -7.43 3.40 -20.15
N ARG A 155 -8.47 3.32 -20.98
CA ARG A 155 -8.35 3.49 -22.43
C ARG A 155 -8.65 4.93 -22.82
N SER A 156 -7.76 5.53 -23.62
CA SER A 156 -8.01 6.83 -24.28
C SER A 156 -8.89 6.58 -25.50
N GLU A 157 -9.94 7.38 -25.68
CA GLU A 157 -10.78 7.36 -26.89
C GLU A 157 -10.29 8.32 -27.99
N TYR A 158 -9.26 9.12 -27.68
CA TYR A 158 -8.63 10.12 -28.56
C TYR A 158 -7.17 9.79 -28.81
#